data_AF-A0A1W1BZL6-F1
#
_entry.id   AF-A0A1W1BZL6-F1
#
_cell.length_a   1.000
_cell.length_b   1.000
_cell.length_c   1.000
_cell.angle_alpha   90.00
_cell.angle_beta   90.00
_cell.angle_gamma   90.00
#
_symmetry.space_group_name_H-M   'P 1'
#
loop_
_entity.id
_entity.type
_entity.pdbx_description
1 polymer ?
#
loop_
_entity_poly.entity_id
_entity_poly.type
_entity_poly.pdbx_seq_one_letter_code
_entity_poly.pdbx_strand_id
1 'polypeptide(L)'
;MKKELKEIIEESKKSLEKAEEKIEGLSEDLTDDAKAFWGDLKERFTQVNEKLKDAYHEFDDESELQANLSMMEAREKLEKVKHTAENFALKASNKTKDTLDIAALKAHLAKMETEDKWEETKKELSHKYAQSKVDVERLAKKAGQEINDIFLKLTEIV
;
A
#
# COMPACT_ATOMS: atom_id res chain seq x y z
N MET A 1 -8.17 -3.23 20.12
CA MET A 1 -8.20 -3.56 18.68
C MET A 1 -8.83 -2.50 17.79
N LYS A 2 -10.15 -2.27 17.78
CA LYS A 2 -10.77 -1.28 16.86
C LYS A 2 -10.10 0.11 16.93
N LYS A 3 -9.85 0.65 18.12
CA LYS A 3 -9.15 1.93 18.30
C LYS A 3 -7.70 1.90 17.77
N GLU A 4 -6.91 0.90 18.16
CA GLU A 4 -5.53 0.72 17.68
C GLU A 4 -5.46 0.62 16.15
N LEU A 5 -6.36 -0.14 15.51
CA LEU A 5 -6.38 -0.29 14.05
C LEU A 5 -6.77 1.01 13.35
N LYS A 6 -7.69 1.78 13.92
CA LYS A 6 -8.05 3.11 13.42
C LYS A 6 -6.89 4.09 13.51
N GLU A 7 -6.16 4.09 14.62
CA GLU A 7 -4.94 4.90 14.79
C GLU A 7 -3.89 4.51 13.73
N ILE A 8 -3.65 3.21 13.53
CA ILE A 8 -2.75 2.71 12.49
C ILE A 8 -3.18 3.18 11.09
N ILE A 9 -4.49 3.14 10.78
CA ILE A 9 -5.03 3.62 9.51
C ILE A 9 -4.72 5.11 9.31
N GLU A 10 -4.92 5.94 10.35
CA GLU A 10 -4.63 7.37 10.27
C GLU A 10 -3.14 7.67 10.13
N GLU A 11 -2.27 6.97 10.87
CA GLU A 11 -0.82 7.08 10.75
C GLU A 11 -0.33 6.69 9.35
N SER A 12 -0.89 5.62 8.80
CA SER A 12 -0.58 5.13 7.46
C SER A 12 -0.92 6.16 6.39
N LYS A 13 -2.09 6.82 6.51
CA LYS A 13 -2.51 7.90 5.60
C LYS A 13 -1.57 9.09 5.65
N LYS A 14 -1.20 9.55 6.86
CA LYS A 14 -0.23 10.64 7.03
C LYS A 14 1.14 10.31 6.45
N SER A 15 1.58 9.07 6.58
CA SER A 15 2.88 8.63 6.07
C SER A 15 2.86 8.54 4.54
N LEU A 16 1.74 8.12 3.95
CA LEU A 16 1.53 8.17 2.51
C LEU A 16 1.59 9.60 1.97
N GLU A 17 0.87 10.55 2.58
CA GLU A 17 0.89 11.96 2.17
C GLU A 17 2.32 12.53 2.18
N LYS A 18 3.10 12.25 3.22
CA LYS A 18 4.51 12.67 3.30
C LYS A 18 5.38 12.07 2.20
N ALA A 19 5.17 10.80 1.87
CA ALA A 19 5.91 10.16 0.78
C ALA A 19 5.55 10.80 -0.57
N GLU A 20 4.28 11.14 -0.77
CA GLU A 20 3.82 11.82 -1.98
C GLU A 20 4.44 13.22 -2.12
N GLU A 21 4.39 14.05 -1.06
CA GLU A 21 4.97 15.39 -1.04
C GLU A 21 6.48 15.38 -1.33
N LYS A 22 7.22 14.43 -0.75
CA LYS A 22 8.66 14.29 -1.01
C LYS A 22 8.96 13.97 -2.47
N ILE A 23 8.19 13.08 -3.10
CA ILE A 23 8.39 12.70 -4.50
C ILE A 23 7.95 13.85 -5.43
N GLU A 24 6.89 14.59 -5.09
CA GLU A 24 6.51 15.81 -5.80
C GLU A 24 7.61 16.88 -5.77
N GLY A 25 8.29 17.05 -4.63
CA GLY A 25 9.45 17.94 -4.53
C GLY A 25 10.63 17.54 -5.42
N LEU A 26 10.75 16.24 -5.76
CA LEU A 26 11.72 15.75 -6.74
C LEU A 26 11.21 15.85 -8.19
N SER A 27 9.89 15.99 -8.39
CA SER A 27 9.24 15.85 -9.69
C SER A 27 9.55 16.97 -10.69
N GLU A 28 9.92 18.16 -10.20
CA GLU A 28 10.35 19.26 -11.07
C GLU A 28 11.61 18.89 -11.89
N ASP A 29 12.47 18.05 -11.31
CA ASP A 29 13.71 17.57 -11.93
C ASP A 29 13.55 16.24 -12.70
N LEU A 30 12.36 15.63 -12.65
CA LEU A 30 12.08 14.35 -13.33
C LEU A 30 11.73 14.53 -14.81
N THR A 31 12.06 13.50 -15.61
CA THR A 31 11.61 13.39 -17.00
C THR A 31 10.10 13.18 -17.08
N ASP A 32 9.48 13.49 -18.21
CA ASP A 32 8.04 13.30 -18.41
C ASP A 32 7.60 11.83 -18.23
N ASP A 33 8.44 10.88 -18.64
CA ASP A 33 8.19 9.45 -18.42
C ASP A 33 8.20 9.06 -16.94
N ALA A 34 9.08 9.68 -16.15
CA ALA A 34 9.15 9.47 -14.71
C ALA A 34 7.96 10.12 -13.98
N LYS A 35 7.50 11.30 -14.44
CA LYS A 35 6.27 11.92 -13.96
C LYS A 35 5.04 11.06 -14.26
N ALA A 36 4.95 10.50 -15.47
CA ALA A 36 3.86 9.60 -15.85
C ALA A 36 3.86 8.33 -14.99
N PHE A 37 5.02 7.69 -14.82
CA PHE A 37 5.16 6.53 -13.93
C PHE A 37 4.79 6.86 -12.48
N TRP A 38 5.16 8.05 -11.99
CA TRP A 38 4.77 8.50 -10.66
C TRP A 38 3.26 8.67 -10.53
N GLY A 39 2.59 9.18 -11.58
CA GLY A 39 1.13 9.20 -11.68
C GLY A 39 0.52 7.81 -11.50
N ASP A 40 1.04 6.81 -12.23
CA ASP A 40 0.60 5.41 -12.13
C ASP A 40 0.79 4.86 -10.69
N LEU A 41 1.88 5.26 -10.02
CA LEU A 41 2.19 4.83 -8.66
C LEU A 41 1.24 5.46 -7.62
N LYS A 42 0.90 6.75 -7.79
CA LYS A 42 -0.09 7.44 -6.95
C LYS A 42 -1.48 6.85 -7.05
N GLU A 43 -1.91 6.47 -8.25
CA GLU A 43 -3.20 5.80 -8.42
C GLU A 43 -3.28 4.53 -7.56
N ARG A 44 -2.18 3.77 -7.50
CA ARG A 44 -2.11 2.57 -6.67
C ARG A 44 -2.06 2.86 -5.17
N PHE A 45 -1.37 3.91 -4.76
CA PHE A 45 -1.45 4.37 -3.37
C PHE A 45 -2.86 4.82 -2.99
N THR A 46 -3.59 5.42 -3.93
CA THR A 46 -5.01 5.76 -3.73
C THR A 46 -5.85 4.52 -3.48
N GLN A 47 -5.63 3.43 -4.24
CA GLN A 47 -6.32 2.15 -4.00
C GLN A 47 -6.01 1.55 -2.62
N VAL A 48 -4.76 1.67 -2.13
CA VAL A 48 -4.41 1.27 -0.76
C VAL A 48 -5.18 2.12 0.25
N ASN A 49 -5.22 3.44 0.04
CA ASN A 49 -5.93 4.37 0.92
C ASN A 49 -7.44 4.12 0.94
N GLU A 50 -8.04 3.77 -0.19
CA GLU A 50 -9.44 3.35 -0.29
C GLU A 50 -9.71 2.13 0.59
N LYS A 51 -8.88 1.09 0.51
CA LYS A 51 -9.03 -0.11 1.36
C LYS A 51 -8.84 0.17 2.85
N LEU A 52 -7.97 1.12 3.20
CA LEU A 52 -7.85 1.60 4.57
C LEU A 52 -9.08 2.40 5.02
N LYS A 53 -9.72 3.16 4.11
CA LYS A 53 -10.99 3.86 4.40
C LYS A 53 -12.14 2.86 4.56
N ASP A 54 -12.22 1.84 3.70
CA ASP A 54 -13.20 0.76 3.80
C ASP A 54 -13.06 0.07 5.17
N ALA A 55 -11.84 -0.33 5.54
CA ALA A 55 -11.57 -0.93 6.84
C ALA A 55 -12.03 -0.03 8.00
N TYR A 56 -11.76 1.27 7.93
CA TYR A 56 -12.18 2.23 8.94
C TYR A 56 -13.70 2.31 9.07
N HIS A 57 -14.41 2.39 7.94
CA HIS A 57 -15.87 2.49 7.88
C HIS A 57 -16.54 1.20 8.35
N GLU A 58 -16.06 0.05 7.89
CA GLU A 58 -16.57 -1.27 8.26
C GLU A 58 -16.39 -1.56 9.76
N PHE A 59 -15.34 -1.01 10.39
CA PHE A 59 -15.23 -1.02 11.83
C PHE A 59 -16.35 -0.24 12.51
N ASP A 60 -16.80 0.89 11.96
CA ASP A 60 -17.91 1.69 12.49
C ASP A 60 -19.27 1.06 12.31
N ASP A 61 -19.48 0.31 11.23
CA ASP A 61 -20.69 -0.48 10.98
C ASP A 61 -20.70 -1.84 11.72
N GLU A 62 -19.79 -2.04 12.67
CA GLU A 62 -19.62 -3.30 13.43
C GLU A 62 -19.35 -4.54 12.57
N SER A 63 -18.94 -4.35 11.31
CA SER A 63 -18.60 -5.41 10.36
C SER A 63 -17.14 -5.84 10.51
N GLU A 64 -16.77 -6.36 11.68
CA GLU A 64 -15.38 -6.65 12.06
C GLU A 64 -14.64 -7.56 11.07
N LEU A 65 -15.31 -8.57 10.48
CA LEU A 65 -14.69 -9.42 9.47
C LEU A 65 -14.36 -8.63 8.20
N GLN A 66 -15.29 -7.83 7.68
CA GLN A 66 -15.03 -6.99 6.50
C GLN A 66 -13.87 -6.04 6.78
N ALA A 67 -13.90 -5.37 7.94
CA ALA A 67 -12.85 -4.44 8.33
C ALA A 67 -11.46 -5.09 8.39
N ASN A 68 -11.37 -6.29 8.97
CA ASN A 68 -10.14 -7.08 9.01
C ASN A 68 -9.67 -7.49 7.62
N LEU A 69 -10.59 -7.91 6.73
CA LEU A 69 -10.27 -8.27 5.35
C LEU A 69 -9.78 -7.06 4.56
N SER A 70 -10.45 -5.91 4.67
CA SER A 70 -10.05 -4.66 4.02
C SER A 70 -8.67 -4.20 4.48
N MET A 71 -8.34 -4.35 5.76
CA MET A 71 -7.00 -4.06 6.28
C MET A 71 -5.93 -4.97 5.67
N MET A 72 -6.22 -6.27 5.55
CA MET A 72 -5.30 -7.24 4.96
C MET A 72 -5.14 -7.01 3.44
N GLU A 73 -6.21 -6.63 2.75
CA GLU A 73 -6.18 -6.27 1.34
C GLU A 73 -5.31 -5.04 1.10
N ALA A 74 -5.48 -4.00 1.92
CA ALA A 74 -4.66 -2.79 1.87
C ALA A 74 -3.17 -3.14 2.01
N ARG A 75 -2.83 -4.03 2.94
CA ARG A 75 -1.45 -4.50 3.14
C ARG A 75 -0.91 -5.25 1.94
N GLU A 76 -1.69 -6.14 1.33
CA GLU A 76 -1.25 -6.86 0.13
C GLU A 76 -1.03 -5.92 -1.05
N LYS A 77 -1.96 -5.00 -1.30
CA LYS A 77 -1.83 -3.99 -2.35
C LYS A 77 -0.59 -3.10 -2.09
N LEU A 78 -0.37 -2.68 -0.86
CA LEU A 78 0.79 -1.87 -0.51
C LEU A 78 2.11 -2.62 -0.69
N GLU A 79 2.19 -3.89 -0.28
CA GLU A 79 3.38 -4.70 -0.48
C GLU A 79 3.71 -4.85 -1.97
N LYS A 80 2.69 -4.96 -2.82
CA LYS A 80 2.87 -4.95 -4.29
C LYS A 80 3.44 -3.61 -4.77
N VAL A 81 2.94 -2.49 -4.27
CA VAL A 81 3.40 -1.16 -4.69
C VAL A 81 4.82 -0.85 -4.19
N LYS A 82 5.14 -1.25 -2.96
CA LYS A 82 6.39 -0.94 -2.27
C LYS A 82 7.64 -1.27 -3.09
N HIS A 83 7.77 -2.50 -3.59
CA HIS A 83 9.00 -2.91 -4.27
C HIS A 83 9.29 -2.03 -5.50
N THR A 84 8.24 -1.62 -6.20
CA THR A 84 8.38 -0.76 -7.38
C THR A 84 8.66 0.69 -6.99
N ALA A 85 8.04 1.18 -5.92
CA ALA A 85 8.28 2.51 -5.35
C ALA A 85 9.72 2.66 -4.83
N GLU A 86 10.24 1.68 -4.08
CA GLU A 86 11.61 1.66 -3.56
C GLU A 86 12.64 1.70 -4.70
N ASN A 87 12.44 0.87 -5.73
CA ASN A 87 13.31 0.85 -6.90
C ASN A 87 13.28 2.17 -7.68
N PHE A 88 12.12 2.83 -7.77
CA PHE A 88 12.01 4.14 -8.39
C PHE A 88 12.74 5.21 -7.58
N ALA A 89 12.48 5.29 -6.27
CA ALA A 89 13.10 6.28 -5.38
C ALA A 89 14.64 6.13 -5.30
N LEU A 90 15.16 4.91 -5.23
CA LEU A 90 16.60 4.64 -5.28
C LEU A 90 17.23 5.08 -6.61
N LYS A 91 16.56 4.83 -7.74
CA LYS A 91 17.08 5.25 -9.05
C LYS A 91 16.95 6.76 -9.28
N ALA A 92 15.87 7.38 -8.79
CA ALA A 92 15.65 8.82 -8.87
C ALA A 92 16.64 9.62 -7.99
N SER A 93 16.92 9.15 -6.77
CA SER A 93 17.86 9.82 -5.85
C SER A 93 19.32 9.76 -6.32
N ASN A 94 19.69 8.76 -7.14
CA ASN A 94 21.07 8.55 -7.56
C ASN A 94 21.60 9.56 -8.61
N LYS A 95 20.86 10.60 -9.01
CA LYS A 95 21.27 11.72 -9.88
C LYS A 95 21.91 11.39 -11.24
N THR A 96 22.13 10.13 -11.59
CA THR A 96 22.54 9.70 -12.93
C THR A 96 21.36 9.81 -13.86
N LYS A 97 21.32 10.90 -14.64
CA LYS A 97 20.26 11.28 -15.59
C LYS A 97 19.88 10.19 -16.61
N ASP A 98 20.67 9.13 -16.77
CA ASP A 98 20.56 8.19 -17.89
C ASP A 98 20.03 6.78 -17.51
N THR A 99 19.84 6.43 -16.24
CA THR A 99 19.60 5.02 -15.83
C THR A 99 18.31 4.77 -15.04
N LEU A 100 17.22 5.46 -15.36
CA LEU A 100 15.90 5.10 -14.86
C LEU A 100 15.18 4.23 -15.90
N ASP A 101 15.29 2.92 -15.76
CA ASP A 101 14.56 1.95 -16.61
C ASP A 101 13.06 1.92 -16.24
N ILE A 102 12.34 2.97 -16.67
CA ILE A 102 10.89 3.14 -16.45
C ILE A 102 10.10 2.01 -17.09
N ALA A 103 10.53 1.49 -18.24
CA ALA A 103 9.84 0.40 -18.93
C ALA A 103 9.81 -0.87 -18.08
N ALA A 104 10.94 -1.24 -17.47
CA ALA A 104 11.00 -2.37 -16.54
C ALA A 104 10.12 -2.15 -15.30
N LEU A 105 10.10 -0.92 -14.75
CA LEU A 105 9.26 -0.60 -13.59
C LEU A 105 7.76 -0.67 -13.93
N LYS A 106 7.34 -0.14 -15.09
CA LYS A 106 5.96 -0.25 -15.58
C LYS A 106 5.56 -1.70 -15.84
N ALA A 107 6.43 -2.50 -16.46
CA ALA A 107 6.18 -3.92 -16.67
C ALA A 107 6.03 -4.66 -15.34
N HIS A 108 6.85 -4.33 -14.35
CA HIS A 108 6.74 -4.90 -13.01
C HIS A 108 5.41 -4.52 -12.34
N LEU A 109 5.03 -3.23 -12.37
CA LEU A 109 3.73 -2.75 -11.91
C LEU A 109 2.57 -3.53 -12.56
N ALA A 110 2.56 -3.63 -13.89
CA ALA A 110 1.51 -4.30 -14.65
C ALA A 110 1.41 -5.80 -14.29
N LYS A 111 2.56 -6.47 -14.14
CA LYS A 111 2.60 -7.87 -13.69
C LYS A 111 1.89 -8.06 -12.34
N MET A 112 2.12 -7.16 -11.39
CA MET A 112 1.53 -7.26 -10.05
C MET A 112 0.01 -7.06 -10.04
N GLU A 113 -0.54 -6.29 -10.99
CA GLU A 113 -2.00 -6.17 -11.18
C GLU A 113 -2.61 -7.45 -11.74
N THR A 114 -1.93 -8.08 -12.71
CA THR A 114 -2.43 -9.35 -13.28
C THR A 114 -2.38 -10.53 -12.30
N GLU A 115 -1.64 -10.39 -11.20
CA GLU A 115 -1.49 -11.41 -10.15
C GLU A 115 -2.49 -11.23 -8.99
N ASP A 116 -3.57 -10.45 -9.15
CA ASP A 116 -4.56 -10.28 -8.08
C ASP A 116 -5.36 -11.57 -7.80
N LYS A 117 -5.05 -12.24 -6.68
CA LYS A 117 -5.70 -13.47 -6.18
C LYS A 117 -6.63 -13.20 -5.00
N TRP A 118 -6.91 -11.94 -4.71
CA TRP A 118 -7.51 -11.55 -3.44
C TRP A 118 -8.88 -12.19 -3.17
N GLU A 119 -9.70 -12.38 -4.21
CA GLU A 119 -11.04 -12.98 -4.06
C GLU A 119 -11.03 -14.42 -3.52
N GLU A 120 -10.01 -15.21 -3.85
CA GLU A 120 -9.85 -16.56 -3.31
C GLU A 120 -9.38 -16.51 -1.86
N THR A 121 -8.39 -15.66 -1.57
CA THR A 121 -7.89 -15.41 -0.21
C THR A 121 -9.00 -14.90 0.72
N LYS A 122 -9.87 -14.01 0.23
CA LYS A 122 -11.01 -13.48 0.98
C LYS A 122 -11.98 -14.58 1.39
N LYS A 123 -12.29 -15.53 0.49
CA LYS A 123 -13.15 -16.68 0.79
C LYS A 123 -12.53 -17.59 1.85
N GLU A 124 -11.24 -17.89 1.71
CA GLU A 124 -10.52 -18.71 2.69
C GLU A 124 -10.46 -18.05 4.08
N LEU A 125 -10.15 -16.76 4.14
CA LEU A 125 -10.09 -16.00 5.39
C LEU A 125 -11.47 -15.87 6.05
N SER A 126 -12.53 -15.71 5.26
CA SER A 126 -13.90 -15.71 5.76
C SER A 126 -14.27 -17.05 6.40
N HIS A 127 -13.85 -18.17 5.78
CA HIS A 127 -14.03 -19.49 6.35
C HIS A 127 -13.22 -19.67 7.64
N LYS A 128 -11.96 -19.23 7.65
CA LYS A 128 -11.10 -19.23 8.85
C LYS A 128 -11.67 -18.37 9.97
N TYR A 129 -12.28 -17.23 9.67
CA TYR A 129 -12.90 -16.38 10.70
C TYR A 129 -14.03 -17.09 11.42
N ALA A 130 -14.86 -17.84 10.67
CA ALA A 130 -15.92 -18.65 11.26
C ALA A 130 -15.39 -19.78 12.18
N GLN A 131 -14.17 -20.25 11.94
CA GLN A 131 -13.50 -21.27 12.74
C GLN A 131 -12.69 -20.70 13.92
N SER A 132 -11.98 -19.60 13.69
CA SER A 132 -11.08 -18.94 14.62
C SER A 132 -11.00 -17.44 14.31
N LYS A 133 -11.88 -16.67 14.97
CA LYS A 133 -11.91 -15.20 14.91
C LYS A 133 -10.56 -14.59 15.33
N VAL A 134 -9.98 -15.10 16.42
CA VAL A 134 -8.72 -14.59 17.00
C VAL A 134 -7.56 -14.65 16.01
N ASP A 135 -7.49 -15.68 15.17
CA ASP A 135 -6.41 -15.80 14.20
C ASP A 135 -6.49 -14.75 13.09
N VAL A 136 -7.69 -14.50 12.57
CA VAL A 136 -7.90 -13.50 11.52
C VAL A 136 -7.70 -12.09 12.07
N GLU A 137 -8.18 -11.81 13.29
CA GLU A 137 -7.91 -10.54 13.97
C GLU A 137 -6.42 -10.29 14.19
N ARG A 138 -5.67 -11.33 14.58
CA ARG A 138 -4.21 -11.25 14.72
C ARG A 138 -3.51 -10.98 13.38
N LEU A 139 -3.97 -11.62 12.30
CA LEU A 139 -3.46 -11.38 10.96
C LEU A 139 -3.74 -9.94 10.48
N ALA A 140 -4.95 -9.43 10.72
CA ALA A 140 -5.32 -8.06 10.40
C ALA A 140 -4.51 -7.03 11.22
N LYS A 141 -4.30 -7.29 12.51
CA LYS A 141 -3.41 -6.47 13.35
C LYS A 141 -1.98 -6.43 12.81
N LYS A 142 -1.44 -7.60 12.45
CA LYS A 142 -0.11 -7.69 11.86
C LYS A 142 -0.05 -6.95 10.52
N ALA A 143 -1.08 -7.10 9.68
CA ALA A 143 -1.17 -6.38 8.41
C ALA A 143 -1.13 -4.86 8.62
N GLY A 144 -1.85 -4.36 9.62
CA GLY A 144 -1.81 -2.94 9.97
C GLY A 144 -0.44 -2.44 10.42
N GLN A 145 0.24 -3.20 11.28
CA GLN A 145 1.59 -2.85 11.71
C GLN A 145 2.56 -2.82 10.52
N GLU A 146 2.48 -3.81 9.64
CA GLU A 146 3.33 -3.88 8.45
C GLU A 146 3.05 -2.75 7.46
N ILE A 147 1.78 -2.31 7.31
CA ILE A 147 1.46 -1.14 6.47
C ILE A 147 2.21 0.09 6.96
N ASN A 148 2.19 0.35 8.28
CA ASN A 148 2.90 1.50 8.85
C ASN A 148 4.41 1.38 8.63
N ASP A 149 4.99 0.20 8.86
CA ASP A 149 6.41 -0.06 8.65
C ASP A 149 6.82 0.16 7.18
N ILE A 150 5.98 -0.26 6.23
CA ILE A 150 6.24 -0.07 4.80
C ILE A 150 6.23 1.41 4.44
N PHE A 151 5.23 2.17 4.91
CA PHE A 151 5.19 3.61 4.63
C PHE A 151 6.35 4.37 5.29
N LEU A 152 6.71 4.03 6.53
CA LEU A 152 7.87 4.63 7.19
C LEU A 152 9.15 4.40 6.36
N LYS A 153 9.39 3.16 5.90
CA LYS A 153 10.54 2.86 5.03
C LYS A 153 10.51 3.65 3.73
N LEU A 154 9.35 3.79 3.10
CA LEU A 154 9.21 4.61 1.90
C LEU A 154 9.57 6.08 2.18
N THR A 155 9.16 6.62 3.33
CA THR A 155 9.54 8.00 3.71
C THR A 155 11.02 8.18 4.07
N GLU A 156 11.75 7.11 4.39
CA GLU A 156 13.19 7.14 4.67
C GLU A 156 14.05 7.06 3.38
N ILE A 157 13.51 6.46 2.31
CA ILE A 157 14.23 6.24 1.04
C ILE A 157 14.17 7.48 0.13
N VAL A 158 13.09 8.27 0.23
CA VAL A 158 12.90 9.54 -0.49
C VAL A 158 13.38 10.71 0.34
#